data_AF-A0A1W2C2H9-F1
#
_entry.id   AF-A0A1W2C2H9-F1
#
_cell.length_a   1.000
_cell.length_b   1.000
_cell.length_c   1.000
_cell.angle_alpha   90.00
_cell.angle_beta   90.00
_cell.angle_gamma   90.00
#
_symmetry.space_group_name_H-M   'P 1'
#
loop_
_entity.id
_entity.type
_entity.pdbx_description
1 polymer ?
#
loop_
_entity_poly.entity_id
_entity_poly.type
_entity_poly.pdbx_seq_one_letter_code
_entity_poly.pdbx_strand_id
1 'polypeptide(L)'
;MKHHEHRCAFFLFAACLLLAGLLLLTVSASAGYMELDVATEGKGATLYTSASGSGKAGILYNGFRTTNLELEDVNGRYECYLTSDYSVWVNVDKAMSLWPEYDEAGYDEWEKTRPCGVFLGEITKDNTAVYTTPKNKHERVRHVKGTLVIVCGEFGNDYYVDGPAEGFISKDAVSKVKDLTPKQGRTGENIVDDAWKATLYASEAEPVYPAASASGYSEKVVYSNYKAKKEVTVLKELGDWVQLEDGEFVEKRFLDPDAPHSYPTAWVKCDGKLDRLNIRREPDTESSSVVKLCSGVPVHVISQTKDWAVVFITGPNGGVMEQGCVMKKYLSFDGKNIKYDGRTKVRLKQDDGLIPAGTELTVIGVYASYSSNSENEDRFLCEKEDGQYINIRDGGELEPVEKETGINATVRSAVRMRTAPNPDAEVLHQVKAKAKVEVLLRGEIWSIVKYKDEIGYMMSRYLSFP
;
A
#
# COMPACT_ATOMS: atom_id res chain seq x y z
N MET A 1 -44.29 60.13 -27.53
CA MET A 1 -43.74 58.75 -27.55
C MET A 1 -44.40 58.03 -28.73
N LYS A 2 -43.93 58.26 -29.96
CA LYS A 2 -43.05 57.38 -30.78
C LYS A 2 -43.67 55.99 -30.99
N HIS A 3 -44.43 55.76 -32.06
CA HIS A 3 -44.10 55.50 -33.49
C HIS A 3 -43.60 54.08 -33.82
N HIS A 4 -44.35 53.50 -34.75
CA HIS A 4 -44.18 52.35 -35.65
C HIS A 4 -42.77 51.81 -35.96
N GLU A 5 -42.75 50.48 -36.12
CA GLU A 5 -42.09 49.63 -37.13
C GLU A 5 -40.83 50.16 -37.85
N HIS A 6 -39.75 49.36 -37.87
CA HIS A 6 -39.08 48.88 -39.09
C HIS A 6 -37.93 47.89 -38.77
N ARG A 7 -38.07 46.67 -39.31
CA ARG A 7 -37.09 45.84 -40.05
C ARG A 7 -35.58 45.94 -39.75
N CYS A 8 -35.04 44.75 -39.48
CA CYS A 8 -33.85 44.10 -40.07
C CYS A 8 -32.52 44.85 -40.25
N ALA A 9 -31.48 44.07 -39.90
CA ALA A 9 -30.07 44.18 -40.24
C ALA A 9 -29.27 45.18 -39.42
N PHE A 10 -28.38 44.66 -38.58
CA PHE A 10 -26.93 44.83 -38.74
C PHE A 10 -26.22 43.91 -37.71
N PHE A 11 -25.50 42.89 -38.23
CA PHE A 11 -24.31 42.23 -37.66
C PHE A 11 -24.49 41.47 -36.32
N LEU A 12 -24.44 40.13 -36.25
CA LEU A 12 -23.43 39.21 -36.78
C LEU A 12 -22.01 39.58 -36.32
N PHE A 13 -21.78 39.65 -35.01
CA PHE A 13 -20.48 39.42 -34.36
C PHE A 13 -20.73 39.18 -32.86
N ALA A 14 -20.10 38.12 -32.30
CA ALA A 14 -20.13 37.69 -30.89
C ALA A 14 -21.02 36.49 -30.49
N ALA A 15 -21.37 35.61 -31.44
CA ALA A 15 -21.87 34.24 -31.13
C ALA A 15 -20.83 33.12 -31.37
N CYS A 16 -19.54 33.47 -31.54
CA CYS A 16 -18.45 32.50 -31.83
C CYS A 16 -17.19 32.65 -30.95
N LEU A 17 -17.23 33.36 -29.82
CA LEU A 17 -16.08 33.48 -28.92
C LEU A 17 -16.54 33.37 -27.46
N LEU A 18 -16.85 32.14 -27.05
CA LEU A 18 -16.69 31.62 -25.68
C LEU A 18 -16.93 30.09 -25.72
N LEU A 19 -16.38 29.45 -26.76
CA LEU A 19 -16.36 28.00 -26.97
C LEU A 19 -14.91 27.48 -27.03
N ALA A 20 -13.97 28.26 -26.50
CA ALA A 20 -12.57 27.90 -26.35
C ALA A 20 -12.08 28.51 -25.04
N GLY A 21 -11.83 27.68 -24.03
CA GLY A 21 -11.22 28.13 -22.77
C GLY A 21 -11.91 27.69 -21.49
N LEU A 22 -12.33 26.43 -21.37
CA LEU A 22 -12.23 25.74 -20.08
C LEU A 22 -11.72 24.34 -20.37
N LEU A 23 -10.39 24.24 -20.43
CA LEU A 23 -9.70 22.97 -20.30
C LEU A 23 -10.26 22.26 -19.07
N LEU A 24 -10.67 21.01 -19.29
CA LEU A 24 -10.75 19.97 -18.28
C LEU A 24 -9.39 19.89 -17.57
N LEU A 25 -9.22 20.70 -16.53
CA LEU A 25 -8.40 20.29 -15.40
C LEU A 25 -9.25 19.25 -14.67
N THR A 26 -9.12 17.99 -15.09
CA THR A 26 -9.29 16.90 -14.13
C THR A 26 -8.14 17.06 -13.15
N VAL A 27 -8.32 17.96 -12.17
CA VAL A 27 -7.64 17.81 -10.91
C VAL A 27 -8.09 16.43 -10.45
N SER A 28 -7.17 15.48 -10.45
CA SER A 28 -7.33 14.26 -9.69
C SER A 28 -7.67 14.73 -8.29
N ALA A 29 -8.96 14.69 -7.94
CA ALA A 29 -9.35 14.79 -6.56
C ALA A 29 -8.69 13.58 -5.92
N SER A 30 -7.58 13.81 -5.22
CA SER A 30 -7.26 12.95 -4.10
C SER A 30 -8.56 12.86 -3.32
N ALA A 31 -9.14 11.66 -3.22
CA ALA A 31 -10.33 11.46 -2.42
C ALA A 31 -10.06 12.11 -1.05
N GLY A 32 -10.73 13.22 -0.78
CA GLY A 32 -10.61 13.88 0.50
C GLY A 32 -11.18 12.91 1.52
N TYR A 33 -10.45 12.69 2.60
CA TYR A 33 -10.91 11.91 3.73
C TYR A 33 -11.37 12.90 4.79
N MET A 34 -12.57 12.71 5.33
CA MET A 34 -13.08 13.57 6.41
C MET A 34 -12.69 12.97 7.76
N GLU A 35 -12.33 13.83 8.70
CA GLU A 35 -12.01 13.41 10.05
C GLU A 35 -13.27 13.29 10.91
N LEU A 36 -13.31 12.24 11.74
CA LEU A 36 -14.28 12.05 12.80
C LEU A 36 -13.56 12.13 14.14
N ASP A 37 -13.90 13.10 14.96
CA ASP A 37 -13.48 13.17 16.35
C ASP A 37 -14.68 12.92 17.26
N VAL A 38 -14.73 11.76 17.90
CA VAL A 38 -15.88 11.37 18.69
C VAL A 38 -15.92 12.16 20.00
N ALA A 39 -16.94 13.01 20.15
CA ALA A 39 -17.18 13.80 21.35
C ALA A 39 -18.69 14.00 21.56
N THR A 40 -19.25 13.26 22.52
CA THR A 40 -20.68 13.21 22.83
C THR A 40 -20.92 13.32 24.33
N GLU A 41 -22.13 13.72 24.74
CA GLU A 41 -22.56 13.69 26.15
C GLU A 41 -22.62 12.27 26.75
N GLY A 42 -22.64 11.25 25.88
CA GLY A 42 -22.73 9.83 26.27
C GLY A 42 -21.37 9.13 26.33
N LYS A 43 -21.36 7.81 26.11
CA LYS A 43 -20.13 7.01 26.04
C LYS A 43 -19.35 7.22 24.73
N GLY A 44 -20.01 7.72 23.68
CA GLY A 44 -19.45 7.77 22.34
C GLY A 44 -20.50 7.78 21.22
N ALA A 45 -20.02 7.73 19.98
CA ALA A 45 -20.83 7.73 18.77
C ALA A 45 -21.45 6.35 18.51
N THR A 46 -22.77 6.33 18.29
CA THR A 46 -23.46 5.11 17.85
C THR A 46 -23.25 4.90 16.36
N LEU A 47 -22.87 3.67 16.00
CA LEU A 47 -22.65 3.24 14.62
C LEU A 47 -23.77 2.33 14.14
N TYR A 48 -24.06 2.39 12.84
CA TYR A 48 -25.16 1.68 12.20
C TYR A 48 -24.67 0.75 11.10
N THR A 49 -25.41 -0.32 10.84
CA THR A 49 -25.08 -1.29 9.79
C THR A 49 -25.43 -0.81 8.38
N SER A 50 -26.14 0.32 8.25
CA SER A 50 -26.55 0.90 6.97
C SER A 50 -26.80 2.41 7.06
N ALA A 51 -26.81 3.09 5.91
CA ALA A 51 -27.12 4.51 5.78
C ALA A 51 -28.52 4.88 6.29
N SER A 52 -29.49 3.95 6.20
CA SER A 52 -30.84 4.17 6.72
C SER A 52 -30.90 4.20 8.26
N GLY A 53 -29.78 3.90 8.94
CA GLY A 53 -29.73 3.75 10.39
C GLY A 53 -30.36 2.47 10.90
N SER A 54 -30.57 1.47 10.03
CA SER A 54 -31.09 0.18 10.47
C SER A 54 -29.99 -0.61 11.17
N GLY A 55 -30.29 -1.14 12.35
CA GLY A 55 -29.39 -1.98 13.14
C GLY A 55 -28.22 -1.20 13.76
N LYS A 56 -28.05 -1.34 15.09
CA LYS A 56 -26.86 -0.85 15.77
C LYS A 56 -25.68 -1.80 15.50
N ALA A 57 -24.60 -1.27 14.93
CA ALA A 57 -23.36 -2.01 14.70
C ALA A 57 -22.48 -2.04 15.95
N GLY A 58 -22.32 -0.89 16.61
CA GLY A 58 -21.44 -0.72 17.76
C GLY A 58 -21.43 0.71 18.30
N ILE A 59 -20.43 1.00 19.13
CA ILE A 59 -20.12 2.34 19.62
C ILE A 59 -18.62 2.59 19.41
N LEU A 60 -18.25 3.74 18.85
CA LEU A 60 -16.91 4.30 19.00
C LEU A 60 -16.90 5.20 20.22
N TYR A 61 -15.90 5.08 21.08
CA TYR A 61 -15.82 5.83 22.32
C TYR A 61 -15.45 7.28 22.08
N ASN A 62 -15.92 8.15 22.99
CA ASN A 62 -15.42 9.53 23.04
C ASN A 62 -13.89 9.54 23.14
N GLY A 63 -13.25 10.50 22.48
CA GLY A 63 -11.80 10.64 22.42
C GLY A 63 -11.13 9.88 21.26
N PHE A 64 -11.85 8.98 20.58
CA PHE A 64 -11.34 8.34 19.36
C PHE A 64 -11.41 9.30 18.17
N ARG A 65 -10.34 9.30 17.36
CA ARG A 65 -10.26 10.06 16.10
C ARG A 65 -9.97 9.10 14.95
N THR A 66 -10.66 9.27 13.83
CA THR A 66 -10.35 8.55 12.58
C THR A 66 -10.48 9.49 11.39
N THR A 67 -9.70 9.27 10.34
CA THR A 67 -9.81 10.01 9.08
C THR A 67 -10.60 9.24 8.02
N ASN A 68 -11.12 8.06 8.32
CA ASN A 68 -11.64 7.15 7.30
C ASN A 68 -13.14 7.36 7.00
N LEU A 69 -13.60 8.60 6.92
CA LEU A 69 -14.96 8.92 6.48
C LEU A 69 -15.02 9.24 5.00
N GLU A 70 -16.07 8.75 4.33
CA GLU A 70 -16.45 9.25 3.01
C GLU A 70 -16.88 10.72 3.06
N LEU A 71 -16.82 11.38 1.91
CA LEU A 71 -17.21 12.79 1.76
C LEU A 71 -18.71 12.98 1.58
N GLU A 72 -19.40 11.97 1.06
CA GLU A 72 -20.82 12.05 0.72
C GLU A 72 -21.66 11.54 1.90
N ASP A 73 -22.64 12.33 2.33
CA ASP A 73 -23.64 11.86 3.27
C ASP A 73 -24.76 11.14 2.54
N VAL A 74 -25.25 10.06 3.15
CA VAL A 74 -26.43 9.33 2.70
C VAL A 74 -27.41 9.25 3.86
N ASN A 75 -28.51 10.01 3.76
CA ASN A 75 -29.51 10.16 4.83
C ASN A 75 -28.93 10.74 6.14
N GLY A 76 -28.06 11.74 6.05
CA GLY A 76 -27.42 12.38 7.21
C GLY A 76 -26.47 11.45 7.96
N ARG A 77 -25.87 10.49 7.23
CA ARG A 77 -24.84 9.59 7.74
C ARG A 77 -23.74 9.43 6.73
N TYR A 78 -22.52 9.30 7.23
CA TYR A 78 -21.32 9.06 6.44
C TYR A 78 -20.90 7.62 6.63
N GLU A 79 -20.43 6.99 5.55
CA GLU A 79 -19.75 5.71 5.63
C GLU A 79 -18.36 5.92 6.25
N CYS A 80 -18.02 5.05 7.20
CA CYS A 80 -16.80 5.06 8.00
C CYS A 80 -16.11 3.71 7.84
N TYR A 81 -14.92 3.70 7.24
CA TYR A 81 -14.11 2.51 7.05
C TYR A 81 -13.28 2.24 8.31
N LEU A 82 -13.71 1.27 9.11
CA LEU A 82 -12.96 0.85 10.30
C LEU A 82 -11.81 -0.08 9.93
N THR A 83 -12.02 -0.92 8.92
CA THR A 83 -10.98 -1.76 8.33
C THR A 83 -11.20 -1.81 6.81
N SER A 84 -10.24 -2.38 6.07
CA SER A 84 -10.38 -2.64 4.63
C SER A 84 -11.66 -3.40 4.24
N ASP A 85 -12.22 -4.21 5.14
CA ASP A 85 -13.34 -5.11 4.83
C ASP A 85 -14.59 -4.80 5.65
N TYR A 86 -14.57 -3.72 6.43
CA TYR A 86 -15.66 -3.39 7.33
C TYR A 86 -15.90 -1.89 7.42
N SER A 87 -17.03 -1.50 6.85
CA SER A 87 -17.58 -0.17 6.93
C SER A 87 -18.83 -0.13 7.81
N VAL A 88 -19.03 1.00 8.46
CA VAL A 88 -20.20 1.31 9.28
C VAL A 88 -20.69 2.71 8.96
N TRP A 89 -21.91 3.03 9.37
CA TRP A 89 -22.50 4.34 9.12
C TRP A 89 -22.58 5.14 10.41
N VAL A 90 -22.18 6.41 10.36
CA VAL A 90 -22.18 7.31 11.51
C VAL A 90 -22.90 8.61 11.17
N ASN A 91 -23.68 9.13 12.12
CA ASN A 91 -24.20 10.50 12.02
C ASN A 91 -23.17 11.43 12.67
N VAL A 92 -22.48 12.22 11.85
CA VAL A 92 -21.35 13.06 12.27
C VAL A 92 -21.79 14.14 13.25
N ASP A 93 -22.90 14.84 12.98
CA ASP A 93 -23.46 15.87 13.89
C ASP A 93 -23.69 15.36 15.31
N LYS A 94 -24.18 14.12 15.44
CA LYS A 94 -24.37 13.48 16.75
C LYS A 94 -23.08 12.95 17.35
N ALA A 95 -22.17 12.46 16.52
CA ALA A 95 -20.89 11.94 16.97
C ALA A 95 -19.95 13.04 17.47
N MET A 96 -20.11 14.25 16.95
CA MET A 96 -19.33 15.44 17.23
C MET A 96 -20.16 16.51 17.95
N SER A 97 -21.20 16.13 18.69
CA SER A 97 -22.15 17.09 19.28
C SER A 97 -21.54 18.01 20.33
N LEU A 98 -20.37 17.64 20.88
CA LEU A 98 -19.58 18.45 21.82
C LEU A 98 -18.34 19.08 21.18
N TRP A 99 -18.23 19.03 19.86
CA TRP A 99 -17.11 19.63 19.15
C TRP A 99 -17.13 21.16 19.31
N PRO A 100 -15.99 21.80 19.65
CA PRO A 100 -15.95 23.22 19.93
C PRO A 100 -16.06 24.05 18.64
N GLU A 101 -16.74 25.20 18.71
CA GLU A 101 -16.76 26.22 17.67
C GLU A 101 -15.60 27.24 17.89
N TYR A 102 -14.32 26.88 17.77
CA TYR A 102 -13.21 27.82 18.08
C TYR A 102 -11.97 27.73 17.16
N ASP A 103 -11.10 28.76 17.27
CA ASP A 103 -9.76 28.84 16.68
C ASP A 103 -8.74 27.90 17.38
N GLU A 104 -7.53 27.76 16.83
CA GLU A 104 -6.51 26.78 17.27
C GLU A 104 -6.20 26.84 18.78
N ALA A 105 -6.24 28.01 19.42
CA ALA A 105 -5.92 28.15 20.85
C ALA A 105 -7.04 27.60 21.77
N GLY A 106 -8.30 27.66 21.33
CA GLY A 106 -9.42 27.05 22.04
C GLY A 106 -9.42 25.52 21.96
N TYR A 107 -8.80 24.95 20.92
CA TYR A 107 -8.73 23.51 20.72
C TYR A 107 -7.85 22.82 21.79
N ASP A 108 -6.67 23.35 22.09
CA ASP A 108 -5.73 22.72 23.03
C ASP A 108 -6.29 22.60 24.46
N GLU A 109 -7.03 23.61 24.92
CA GLU A 109 -7.67 23.58 26.24
C GLU A 109 -8.90 22.66 26.26
N TRP A 110 -9.67 22.64 25.17
CA TRP A 110 -10.77 21.70 25.02
C TRP A 110 -10.28 20.25 24.94
N GLU A 111 -9.18 19.98 24.23
CA GLU A 111 -8.59 18.64 24.10
C GLU A 111 -8.28 18.05 25.48
N LYS A 112 -7.77 18.86 26.42
CA LYS A 112 -7.46 18.40 27.78
C LYS A 112 -8.69 17.97 28.59
N THR A 113 -9.87 18.49 28.24
CA THR A 113 -11.10 18.36 29.04
C THR A 113 -12.22 17.61 28.34
N ARG A 114 -12.08 17.29 27.04
CA ARG A 114 -13.08 16.56 26.28
C ARG A 114 -13.34 15.17 26.90
N PRO A 115 -14.57 14.65 26.80
CA PRO A 115 -14.85 13.28 27.22
C PRO A 115 -13.92 12.28 26.52
N CYS A 116 -13.42 11.29 27.26
CA CYS A 116 -12.63 10.19 26.71
C CYS A 116 -13.09 8.87 27.34
N GLY A 117 -13.51 7.94 26.50
CA GLY A 117 -13.81 6.55 26.87
C GLY A 117 -12.79 5.55 26.34
N VAL A 118 -11.77 6.02 25.60
CA VAL A 118 -10.65 5.21 25.13
C VAL A 118 -9.81 4.76 26.34
N PHE A 119 -9.38 3.51 26.33
CA PHE A 119 -8.58 2.96 27.42
C PHE A 119 -7.47 2.05 26.90
N LEU A 120 -6.42 1.91 27.71
CA LEU A 120 -5.34 0.98 27.47
C LEU A 120 -5.77 -0.42 27.89
N GLY A 121 -5.76 -1.36 26.96
CA GLY A 121 -5.97 -2.78 27.19
C GLY A 121 -4.66 -3.57 27.13
N GLU A 122 -4.66 -4.73 27.75
CA GLU A 122 -3.57 -5.71 27.66
C GLU A 122 -4.13 -7.06 27.23
N ILE A 123 -3.47 -7.69 26.25
CA ILE A 123 -3.82 -9.02 25.76
C ILE A 123 -3.50 -10.08 26.83
N THR A 124 -4.49 -10.89 27.17
CA THR A 124 -4.39 -11.83 28.31
C THR A 124 -3.96 -13.24 27.90
N LYS A 125 -3.97 -13.56 26.60
CA LYS A 125 -3.71 -14.90 26.04
C LYS A 125 -2.77 -14.82 24.83
N ASP A 126 -1.92 -15.83 24.68
CA ASP A 126 -1.11 -15.97 23.45
C ASP A 126 -1.97 -16.35 22.25
N ASN A 127 -1.46 -16.03 21.06
CA ASN A 127 -2.13 -16.30 19.78
C ASN A 127 -3.54 -15.70 19.70
N THR A 128 -3.76 -14.55 20.36
CA THR A 128 -5.05 -13.86 20.33
C THR A 128 -5.25 -13.20 18.97
N ALA A 129 -6.26 -13.65 18.23
CA ALA A 129 -6.56 -13.15 16.91
C ALA A 129 -7.20 -11.75 16.93
N VAL A 130 -6.81 -10.93 15.96
CA VAL A 130 -7.47 -9.68 15.58
C VAL A 130 -8.09 -9.87 14.20
N TYR A 131 -9.35 -9.50 14.07
CA TYR A 131 -10.17 -9.74 12.89
C TYR A 131 -10.55 -8.44 12.18
N THR A 132 -10.82 -8.51 10.89
CA THR A 132 -11.18 -7.34 10.08
C THR A 132 -12.65 -6.94 10.25
N THR A 133 -13.49 -7.86 10.72
CA THR A 133 -14.92 -7.62 10.99
C THR A 133 -15.29 -8.11 12.39
N PRO A 134 -16.35 -7.55 13.00
CA PRO A 134 -17.01 -8.21 14.12
C PRO A 134 -17.44 -9.63 13.71
N LYS A 135 -17.46 -10.58 14.65
CA LYS A 135 -17.78 -12.02 14.40
C LYS A 135 -16.73 -12.82 13.63
N ASN A 136 -15.49 -12.34 13.57
CA ASN A 136 -14.31 -13.17 13.30
C ASN A 136 -14.22 -13.80 11.89
N LYS A 137 -14.56 -13.05 10.83
CA LYS A 137 -14.56 -13.57 9.45
C LYS A 137 -13.17 -13.76 8.85
N HIS A 138 -12.33 -12.73 8.94
CA HIS A 138 -10.99 -12.72 8.36
C HIS A 138 -10.00 -12.32 9.44
N GLU A 139 -9.12 -13.27 9.77
CA GLU A 139 -8.07 -13.09 10.77
C GLU A 139 -6.87 -12.41 10.11
N ARG A 140 -6.45 -11.26 10.66
CA ARG A 140 -5.40 -10.44 10.08
C ARG A 140 -4.08 -10.55 10.84
N VAL A 141 -4.17 -10.62 12.17
CA VAL A 141 -3.02 -10.58 13.07
C VAL A 141 -3.27 -11.50 14.26
N ARG A 142 -2.21 -12.05 14.85
CA ARG A 142 -2.27 -12.66 16.19
C ARG A 142 -1.34 -11.93 17.12
N HIS A 143 -1.82 -11.52 18.29
CA HIS A 143 -0.99 -10.96 19.35
C HIS A 143 -0.56 -12.02 20.36
N VAL A 144 0.58 -11.77 20.99
CA VAL A 144 1.07 -12.54 22.14
C VAL A 144 0.47 -11.98 23.43
N LYS A 145 0.48 -12.77 24.48
CA LYS A 145 0.10 -12.30 25.81
C LYS A 145 0.99 -11.13 26.22
N GLY A 146 0.38 -10.11 26.81
CA GLY A 146 1.05 -8.93 27.30
C GLY A 146 1.05 -7.76 26.32
N THR A 147 0.75 -7.98 25.04
CA THR A 147 0.63 -6.88 24.07
C THR A 147 -0.34 -5.81 24.58
N LEU A 148 0.05 -4.55 24.49
CA LEU A 148 -0.79 -3.41 24.81
C LEU A 148 -1.60 -2.99 23.58
N VAL A 149 -2.87 -2.65 23.77
CA VAL A 149 -3.77 -2.20 22.70
C VAL A 149 -4.57 -0.99 23.15
N ILE A 150 -4.82 -0.04 22.24
CA ILE A 150 -5.70 1.09 22.51
C ILE A 150 -7.12 0.68 22.12
N VAL A 151 -8.02 0.61 23.10
CA VAL A 151 -9.41 0.20 22.88
C VAL A 151 -10.28 1.40 22.61
N CYS A 152 -10.82 1.48 21.39
CA CYS A 152 -11.48 2.66 20.84
C CYS A 152 -13.00 2.48 20.67
N GLY A 153 -13.52 1.27 20.82
CA GLY A 153 -14.96 1.03 20.67
C GLY A 153 -15.40 -0.38 21.05
N GLU A 154 -16.69 -0.63 20.93
CA GLU A 154 -17.30 -1.93 21.22
C GLU A 154 -18.39 -2.34 20.23
N PHE A 155 -18.35 -3.61 19.84
CA PHE A 155 -19.18 -4.21 18.80
C PHE A 155 -19.66 -5.58 19.27
N GLY A 156 -20.74 -5.58 20.06
CA GLY A 156 -21.22 -6.80 20.71
C GLY A 156 -20.19 -7.37 21.69
N ASN A 157 -19.68 -8.56 21.38
CA ASN A 157 -18.68 -9.28 22.19
C ASN A 157 -17.23 -8.89 21.86
N ASP A 158 -17.03 -8.03 20.87
CA ASP A 158 -15.71 -7.61 20.42
C ASP A 158 -15.46 -6.15 20.87
N TYR A 159 -14.21 -5.85 21.19
CA TYR A 159 -13.67 -4.51 21.19
C TYR A 159 -13.15 -4.17 19.79
N TYR A 160 -13.23 -2.89 19.43
CA TYR A 160 -12.44 -2.34 18.33
C TYR A 160 -11.16 -1.73 18.92
N VAL A 161 -10.02 -2.12 18.38
CA VAL A 161 -8.69 -1.63 18.77
C VAL A 161 -8.03 -0.89 17.62
N ASP A 162 -7.29 0.16 17.96
CA ASP A 162 -6.54 0.99 17.03
C ASP A 162 -5.02 0.72 17.13
N GLY A 163 -4.27 1.16 16.13
CA GLY A 163 -2.83 0.98 16.00
C GLY A 163 -2.42 0.26 14.71
N PRO A 164 -1.17 -0.23 14.61
CA PRO A 164 -0.66 -0.87 13.40
C PRO A 164 -1.41 -2.13 12.97
N ALA A 165 -2.19 -2.73 13.87
CA ALA A 165 -3.06 -3.89 13.64
C ALA A 165 -4.51 -3.56 14.02
N GLU A 166 -5.07 -2.49 13.45
CA GLU A 166 -6.45 -2.07 13.74
C GLU A 166 -7.46 -3.17 13.39
N GLY A 167 -8.47 -3.35 14.25
CA GLY A 167 -9.49 -4.38 14.03
C GLY A 167 -10.28 -4.78 15.28
N PHE A 168 -10.88 -5.96 15.20
CA PHE A 168 -11.82 -6.48 16.20
C PHE A 168 -11.20 -7.62 16.99
N ILE A 169 -11.30 -7.52 18.31
CA ILE A 169 -10.73 -8.47 19.25
C ILE A 169 -11.75 -8.85 20.31
N SER A 170 -11.81 -10.12 20.68
CA SER A 170 -12.76 -10.58 21.69
C SER A 170 -12.53 -9.87 23.04
N LYS A 171 -13.62 -9.40 23.66
CA LYS A 171 -13.58 -8.73 24.97
C LYS A 171 -12.99 -9.62 26.07
N ASP A 172 -13.17 -10.94 25.97
CA ASP A 172 -12.65 -11.90 26.95
C ASP A 172 -11.12 -12.10 26.86
N ALA A 173 -10.49 -11.56 25.81
CA ALA A 173 -9.06 -11.65 25.58
C ALA A 173 -8.31 -10.38 26.02
N VAL A 174 -9.03 -9.30 26.39
CA VAL A 174 -8.44 -8.02 26.77
C VAL A 174 -8.79 -7.66 28.21
N SER A 175 -7.78 -7.44 29.04
CA SER A 175 -7.95 -6.82 30.36
C SER A 175 -7.70 -5.32 30.27
N LYS A 176 -8.57 -4.51 30.89
CA LYS A 176 -8.35 -3.08 31.01
C LYS A 176 -7.18 -2.79 31.96
N VAL A 177 -6.22 -2.00 31.51
CA VAL A 177 -5.06 -1.53 32.29
C VAL A 177 -5.40 -0.21 32.97
N LYS A 178 -5.73 0.82 32.17
CA LYS A 178 -6.14 2.14 32.68
C LYS A 178 -6.97 2.90 31.64
N ASP A 179 -7.77 3.85 32.11
CA ASP A 179 -8.37 4.87 31.24
C ASP A 179 -7.27 5.77 30.67
N LEU A 180 -7.43 6.21 29.43
CA LEU A 180 -6.52 7.16 28.80
C LEU A 180 -7.10 8.57 28.87
N THR A 181 -6.22 9.55 29.05
CA THR A 181 -6.58 10.94 28.79
C THR A 181 -6.88 11.13 27.29
N PRO A 182 -7.62 12.18 26.89
CA PRO A 182 -7.86 12.47 25.49
C PRO A 182 -6.58 12.54 24.63
N LYS A 183 -5.52 13.14 25.17
CA LYS A 183 -4.22 13.25 24.50
C LYS A 183 -3.58 11.87 24.33
N GLN A 184 -3.51 11.07 25.39
CA GLN A 184 -2.96 9.71 25.34
C GLN A 184 -3.73 8.80 24.36
N GLY A 185 -5.07 8.88 24.37
CA GLY A 185 -5.90 8.11 23.44
C GLY A 185 -5.69 8.51 21.98
N ARG A 186 -5.34 9.77 21.71
CA ARG A 186 -5.05 10.27 20.36
C ARG A 186 -3.63 9.98 19.89
N THR A 187 -2.63 10.17 20.75
CA THR A 187 -1.22 10.12 20.34
C THR A 187 -0.54 8.79 20.64
N GLY A 188 -1.08 7.97 21.55
CA GLY A 188 -0.41 6.77 22.06
C GLY A 188 0.81 7.08 22.95
N GLU A 189 1.14 8.36 23.17
CA GLU A 189 2.34 8.76 23.91
C GLU A 189 2.15 8.66 25.42
N ASN A 190 3.22 8.34 26.15
CA ASN A 190 3.24 8.29 27.62
C ASN A 190 2.09 7.44 28.21
N ILE A 191 1.75 6.33 27.54
CA ILE A 191 0.68 5.42 27.98
C ILE A 191 1.14 4.42 29.05
N VAL A 192 2.45 4.29 29.28
CA VAL A 192 3.03 3.49 30.38
C VAL A 192 4.08 4.32 31.13
N ASP A 193 4.31 3.99 32.40
CA ASP A 193 5.19 4.76 33.29
C ASP A 193 6.65 4.28 33.23
N ASP A 194 6.88 3.04 32.79
CA ASP A 194 8.16 2.34 32.72
C ASP A 194 8.73 2.25 31.29
N ALA A 195 8.23 3.08 30.37
CA ALA A 195 8.79 3.20 29.03
C ALA A 195 10.25 3.64 29.08
N TRP A 196 11.07 3.11 28.17
CA TRP A 196 12.49 3.42 28.09
C TRP A 196 12.94 3.64 26.65
N LYS A 197 14.06 4.34 26.47
CA LYS A 197 14.58 4.70 25.15
C LYS A 197 15.63 3.71 24.68
N ALA A 198 15.51 3.25 23.45
CA ALA A 198 16.42 2.33 22.79
C ALA A 198 16.96 2.93 21.49
N THR A 199 18.13 2.48 21.05
CA THR A 199 18.66 2.80 19.71
C THR A 199 18.40 1.64 18.77
N LEU A 200 17.79 1.90 17.62
CA LEU A 200 17.68 0.93 16.54
C LEU A 200 18.96 0.86 15.72
N TYR A 201 19.39 -0.36 15.44
CA TYR A 201 20.54 -0.69 14.61
C TYR A 201 20.06 -1.34 13.30
N ALA A 202 20.53 -0.80 12.19
CA ALA A 202 20.19 -1.20 10.83
C ALA A 202 21.37 -0.87 9.91
N SER A 203 21.37 -1.43 8.71
CA SER A 203 22.27 -0.95 7.65
C SER A 203 21.61 0.17 6.87
N GLU A 204 22.39 0.98 6.15
CA GLU A 204 21.83 1.99 5.23
C GLU A 204 21.07 1.34 4.06
N ALA A 205 21.44 0.11 3.68
CA ALA A 205 20.81 -0.65 2.59
C ALA A 205 19.50 -1.34 3.01
N GLU A 206 19.38 -1.70 4.29
CA GLU A 206 18.25 -2.42 4.89
C GLU A 206 17.82 -1.70 6.18
N PRO A 207 16.87 -0.74 6.11
CA PRO A 207 16.29 -0.13 7.31
C PRO A 207 15.41 -1.14 8.07
N VAL A 208 15.10 -0.85 9.33
CA VAL A 208 14.19 -1.69 10.11
C VAL A 208 12.75 -1.41 9.69
N TYR A 209 12.09 -2.43 9.16
CA TYR A 209 10.65 -2.46 8.92
C TYR A 209 9.92 -3.12 10.11
N PRO A 210 9.13 -2.35 10.87
CA PRO A 210 8.36 -2.89 11.98
C PRO A 210 7.29 -3.88 11.51
N ALA A 211 6.93 -4.79 12.41
CA ALA A 211 5.78 -5.68 12.26
C ALA A 211 4.56 -5.10 12.98
N ALA A 212 3.36 -5.54 12.60
CA ALA A 212 2.12 -5.21 13.29
C ALA A 212 1.86 -6.12 14.53
N SER A 213 2.73 -7.09 14.82
CA SER A 213 2.64 -7.92 16.02
C SER A 213 3.96 -8.59 16.39
N ALA A 214 4.19 -8.72 17.70
CA ALA A 214 5.27 -9.49 18.31
C ALA A 214 5.19 -11.02 18.12
N SER A 215 4.14 -11.55 17.48
CA SER A 215 4.08 -12.99 17.14
C SER A 215 4.77 -13.32 15.81
N GLY A 216 5.11 -12.31 15.00
CA GLY A 216 5.47 -12.48 13.59
C GLY A 216 4.31 -12.95 12.68
N TYR A 217 3.13 -13.21 13.26
CA TYR A 217 1.91 -13.59 12.54
C TYR A 217 1.08 -12.35 12.23
N SER A 218 1.25 -11.83 11.02
CA SER A 218 0.52 -10.68 10.49
C SER A 218 0.57 -10.69 8.97
N GLU A 219 -0.50 -10.22 8.35
CA GLU A 219 -0.55 -9.85 6.93
C GLU A 219 -0.73 -8.34 6.72
N LYS A 220 -0.68 -7.56 7.80
CA LYS A 220 -0.78 -6.10 7.79
C LYS A 220 0.58 -5.48 7.51
N VAL A 221 0.61 -4.65 6.46
CA VAL A 221 1.79 -3.88 6.05
C VAL A 221 1.91 -2.64 6.94
N VAL A 222 3.07 -2.45 7.56
CA VAL A 222 3.43 -1.23 8.28
C VAL A 222 4.42 -0.46 7.42
N TYR A 223 3.98 0.68 6.88
CA TYR A 223 4.73 1.45 5.86
C TYR A 223 5.79 2.39 6.45
N SER A 224 5.87 2.50 7.78
CA SER A 224 6.97 3.17 8.45
C SER A 224 8.25 2.34 8.32
N ASN A 225 9.39 3.00 8.43
CA ASN A 225 10.68 2.34 8.55
C ASN A 225 11.61 3.20 9.39
N TYR A 226 12.58 2.54 10.02
CA TYR A 226 13.56 3.18 10.86
C TYR A 226 14.94 3.06 10.25
N LYS A 227 15.56 4.22 10.01
CA LYS A 227 16.97 4.30 9.63
C LYS A 227 17.87 3.96 10.81
N ALA A 228 19.12 3.61 10.50
CA ALA A 228 20.13 3.31 11.50
C ALA A 228 20.26 4.43 12.54
N LYS A 229 20.47 4.02 13.81
CA LYS A 229 20.68 4.90 14.97
C LYS A 229 19.48 5.78 15.34
N LYS A 230 18.28 5.43 14.88
CA LYS A 230 17.05 6.07 15.34
C LYS A 230 16.79 5.70 16.80
N GLU A 231 16.57 6.70 17.64
CA GLU A 231 16.06 6.49 19.01
C GLU A 231 14.55 6.20 18.95
N VAL A 232 14.12 5.17 19.67
CA VAL A 232 12.72 4.77 19.83
C VAL A 232 12.35 4.63 21.30
N THR A 233 11.07 4.82 21.61
CA THR A 233 10.50 4.57 22.94
C THR A 233 9.91 3.17 22.97
N VAL A 234 10.44 2.32 23.84
CA VAL A 234 9.96 0.96 24.10
C VAL A 234 8.94 1.00 25.24
N LEU A 235 7.72 0.53 24.96
CA LEU A 235 6.66 0.41 25.97
C LEU A 235 6.72 -0.92 26.71
N LYS A 236 7.08 -2.00 26.01
CA LYS A 236 7.02 -3.35 26.59
C LYS A 236 7.93 -4.34 25.89
N GLU A 237 8.50 -5.26 26.66
CA GLU A 237 9.18 -6.44 26.12
C GLU A 237 8.21 -7.62 26.01
N LEU A 238 8.25 -8.32 24.87
CA LEU A 238 7.34 -9.40 24.51
C LEU A 238 8.14 -10.57 23.91
N GLY A 239 8.88 -11.28 24.77
CA GLY A 239 9.79 -12.35 24.32
C GLY A 239 10.97 -11.78 23.53
N ASP A 240 11.12 -12.23 22.28
CA ASP A 240 12.16 -11.76 21.35
C ASP A 240 11.80 -10.43 20.67
N TRP A 241 10.65 -9.85 21.00
CA TRP A 241 10.16 -8.61 20.44
C TRP A 241 10.03 -7.52 21.49
N VAL A 242 9.96 -6.28 21.04
CA VAL A 242 9.48 -5.15 21.83
C VAL A 242 8.29 -4.50 21.14
N GLN A 243 7.41 -3.90 21.94
CA GLN A 243 6.37 -2.99 21.47
C GLN A 243 6.84 -1.55 21.64
N LEU A 244 6.71 -0.75 20.59
CA LEU A 244 7.09 0.65 20.54
C LEU A 244 5.89 1.57 20.86
N GLU A 245 6.17 2.86 21.09
CA GLU A 245 5.18 3.87 21.49
C GLU A 245 4.07 4.13 20.47
N ASP A 246 4.36 3.95 19.19
CA ASP A 246 3.38 3.99 18.08
C ASP A 246 2.57 2.69 17.92
N GLY A 247 2.78 1.72 18.82
CA GLY A 247 2.11 0.43 18.80
C GLY A 247 2.76 -0.60 17.86
N GLU A 248 3.86 -0.25 17.20
CA GLU A 248 4.59 -1.12 16.28
C GLU A 248 5.48 -2.11 17.04
N PHE A 249 5.95 -3.16 16.34
CA PHE A 249 6.78 -4.21 16.94
C PHE A 249 8.07 -4.39 16.17
N VAL A 250 9.18 -4.49 16.90
CA VAL A 250 10.51 -4.79 16.33
C VAL A 250 11.15 -5.92 17.12
N GLU A 251 11.91 -6.78 16.44
CA GLU A 251 12.70 -7.82 17.11
C GLU A 251 13.80 -7.16 17.96
N LYS A 252 14.04 -7.67 19.17
CA LYS A 252 15.07 -7.16 20.11
C LYS A 252 16.47 -7.13 19.51
N ARG A 253 16.77 -8.00 18.56
CA ARG A 253 18.04 -8.01 17.83
C ARG A 253 18.34 -6.69 17.11
N PHE A 254 17.31 -5.93 16.72
CA PHE A 254 17.49 -4.60 16.14
C PHE A 254 17.82 -3.53 17.20
N LEU A 255 17.75 -3.84 18.50
CA LEU A 255 18.16 -2.95 19.60
C LEU A 255 19.53 -3.33 20.19
N ASP A 256 20.10 -4.44 19.74
CA ASP A 256 21.39 -4.95 20.19
C ASP A 256 22.46 -4.65 19.12
N PRO A 257 23.48 -3.81 19.42
CA PRO A 257 24.53 -3.46 18.45
C PRO A 257 25.33 -4.67 17.93
N ASP A 258 25.39 -5.77 18.70
CA ASP A 258 26.19 -6.95 18.38
C ASP A 258 25.39 -8.06 17.69
N ALA A 259 24.06 -7.90 17.57
CA ALA A 259 23.20 -8.88 16.94
C ALA A 259 23.06 -8.68 15.40
N PRO A 260 22.58 -9.68 14.64
CA PRO A 260 22.31 -9.52 13.22
C PRO A 260 21.11 -8.61 12.95
N HIS A 261 21.32 -7.57 12.13
CA HIS A 261 20.30 -6.57 11.73
C HIS A 261 19.72 -6.80 10.33
N SER A 262 19.74 -8.04 9.82
CA SER A 262 19.16 -8.39 8.52
C SER A 262 17.88 -9.20 8.66
N TYR A 263 16.97 -9.07 7.70
CA TYR A 263 15.72 -9.84 7.71
C TYR A 263 15.91 -11.24 7.09
N PRO A 264 15.10 -12.24 7.50
CA PRO A 264 15.03 -13.51 6.80
C PRO A 264 14.73 -13.30 5.31
N THR A 265 15.55 -13.90 4.44
CA THR A 265 15.37 -13.82 2.99
C THR A 265 14.53 -14.99 2.49
N ALA A 266 13.60 -14.70 1.60
CA ALA A 266 12.94 -15.68 0.73
C ALA A 266 13.19 -15.31 -0.73
N TRP A 267 12.91 -16.22 -1.65
CA TRP A 267 13.10 -16.00 -3.09
C TRP A 267 11.78 -16.21 -3.83
N VAL A 268 11.51 -15.33 -4.80
CA VAL A 268 10.36 -15.45 -5.69
C VAL A 268 10.48 -16.73 -6.52
N LYS A 269 9.40 -17.51 -6.56
CA LYS A 269 9.30 -18.76 -7.31
C LYS A 269 8.04 -18.73 -8.18
N CYS A 270 8.24 -18.63 -9.49
CA CYS A 270 7.17 -18.71 -10.47
C CYS A 270 7.20 -20.01 -11.27
N ASP A 271 6.06 -20.40 -11.84
CA ASP A 271 5.91 -21.63 -12.63
C ASP A 271 6.42 -21.50 -14.08
N GLY A 272 6.51 -20.27 -14.60
CA GLY A 272 7.10 -19.94 -15.90
C GLY A 272 8.22 -18.89 -15.80
N LYS A 273 9.13 -18.89 -16.79
CA LYS A 273 10.25 -17.91 -16.84
C LYS A 273 9.77 -16.46 -17.04
N LEU A 274 8.64 -16.24 -17.71
CA LEU A 274 8.05 -14.92 -17.91
C LEU A 274 6.98 -14.57 -16.87
N ASP A 275 6.71 -15.45 -15.91
CA ASP A 275 5.74 -15.20 -14.86
C ASP A 275 6.31 -14.25 -13.81
N ARG A 276 5.42 -13.46 -13.21
CA ARG A 276 5.78 -12.49 -12.19
C ARG A 276 4.91 -12.64 -10.96
N LEU A 277 5.51 -12.47 -9.79
CA LEU A 277 4.81 -12.42 -8.51
C LEU A 277 4.34 -10.99 -8.23
N ASN A 278 3.03 -10.82 -8.03
CA ASN A 278 2.45 -9.56 -7.60
C ASN A 278 2.80 -9.27 -6.13
N ILE A 279 3.44 -8.13 -5.88
CA ILE A 279 3.59 -7.52 -4.56
C ILE A 279 2.40 -6.59 -4.36
N ARG A 280 1.52 -6.89 -3.41
CA ARG A 280 0.21 -6.24 -3.28
C ARG A 280 0.16 -5.28 -2.12
N ARG A 281 -0.73 -4.29 -2.19
CA ARG A 281 -0.94 -3.36 -1.06
C ARG A 281 -1.59 -4.04 0.15
N GLU A 282 -2.45 -5.02 -0.12
CA GLU A 282 -3.20 -5.78 0.88
C GLU A 282 -3.13 -7.28 0.56
N PRO A 283 -3.34 -8.17 1.55
CA PRO A 283 -3.32 -9.64 1.39
C PRO A 283 -4.59 -10.18 0.70
N ASP A 284 -4.92 -9.60 -0.45
CA ASP A 284 -6.08 -9.94 -1.29
C ASP A 284 -5.62 -10.12 -2.74
N THR A 285 -6.07 -11.18 -3.42
CA THR A 285 -5.75 -11.45 -4.82
C THR A 285 -6.32 -10.41 -5.79
N GLU A 286 -7.30 -9.62 -5.36
CA GLU A 286 -7.85 -8.50 -6.12
C GLU A 286 -7.20 -7.16 -5.76
N SER A 287 -6.41 -7.09 -4.69
CA SER A 287 -5.70 -5.87 -4.29
C SER A 287 -4.69 -5.43 -5.35
N SER A 288 -4.61 -4.11 -5.56
CA SER A 288 -3.64 -3.52 -6.49
C SER A 288 -2.21 -3.95 -6.16
N SER A 289 -1.44 -4.19 -7.22
CA SER A 289 -0.01 -4.50 -7.08
C SER A 289 0.80 -3.21 -7.04
N VAL A 290 1.83 -3.17 -6.21
CA VAL A 290 2.85 -2.10 -6.17
C VAL A 290 3.88 -2.37 -7.28
N VAL A 291 4.44 -3.57 -7.27
CA VAL A 291 5.43 -4.06 -8.25
C VAL A 291 5.18 -5.54 -8.51
N LYS A 292 5.65 -6.04 -9.66
CA LYS A 292 5.60 -7.44 -10.03
C LYS A 292 7.01 -7.96 -10.26
N LEU A 293 7.44 -8.93 -9.45
CA LEU A 293 8.82 -9.43 -9.43
C LEU A 293 9.01 -10.66 -10.29
N CYS A 294 10.17 -10.77 -10.91
CA CYS A 294 10.61 -11.95 -11.64
C CYS A 294 10.94 -13.12 -10.69
N SER A 295 10.83 -14.36 -11.20
CA SER A 295 11.32 -15.55 -10.50
C SER A 295 12.83 -15.43 -10.20
N GLY A 296 13.25 -15.86 -9.01
CA GLY A 296 14.63 -15.82 -8.55
C GLY A 296 15.03 -14.54 -7.79
N VAL A 297 14.17 -13.52 -7.76
CA VAL A 297 14.44 -12.27 -7.02
C VAL A 297 14.33 -12.53 -5.50
N PRO A 298 15.31 -12.08 -4.69
CA PRO A 298 15.21 -12.17 -3.24
C PRO A 298 14.24 -11.12 -2.68
N VAL A 299 13.57 -11.46 -1.58
CA VAL A 299 12.70 -10.58 -0.80
C VAL A 299 12.98 -10.80 0.70
N HIS A 300 12.85 -9.75 1.49
CA HIS A 300 13.00 -9.83 2.94
C HIS A 300 11.63 -10.00 3.60
N VAL A 301 11.49 -10.98 4.48
CA VAL A 301 10.22 -11.33 5.13
C VAL A 301 10.12 -10.64 6.48
N ILE A 302 9.12 -9.79 6.65
CA ILE A 302 8.85 -9.03 7.88
C ILE A 302 7.93 -9.84 8.81
N SER A 303 6.84 -10.35 8.25
CA SER A 303 5.82 -11.12 8.97
C SER A 303 5.08 -12.03 8.01
N GLN A 304 4.33 -13.00 8.55
CA GLN A 304 3.60 -13.95 7.71
C GLN A 304 2.41 -14.60 8.41
N THR A 305 1.34 -14.83 7.66
CA THR A 305 0.24 -15.71 8.05
C THR A 305 0.42 -17.08 7.42
N LYS A 306 -0.65 -17.90 7.40
CA LYS A 306 -0.63 -19.19 6.71
C LYS A 306 -0.38 -19.01 5.20
N ASP A 307 -1.10 -18.08 4.57
CA ASP A 307 -1.18 -17.98 3.11
C ASP A 307 -0.43 -16.76 2.55
N TRP A 308 -0.23 -15.72 3.36
CA TRP A 308 0.41 -14.47 2.97
C TRP A 308 1.68 -14.17 3.77
N ALA A 309 2.60 -13.42 3.16
CA ALA A 309 3.76 -12.84 3.80
C ALA A 309 3.82 -11.34 3.50
N VAL A 310 4.18 -10.54 4.50
CA VAL A 310 4.56 -9.15 4.31
C VAL A 310 6.05 -9.12 4.05
N VAL A 311 6.44 -8.50 2.93
CA VAL A 311 7.83 -8.44 2.48
C VAL A 311 8.23 -7.01 2.18
N PHE A 312 9.53 -6.75 2.27
CA PHE A 312 10.14 -5.60 1.60
C PHE A 312 11.25 -6.05 0.65
N ILE A 313 11.57 -5.18 -0.30
CA ILE A 313 12.49 -5.42 -1.41
C ILE A 313 13.48 -4.27 -1.42
N THR A 314 14.78 -4.59 -1.42
CA THR A 314 15.88 -3.63 -1.57
C THR A 314 17.06 -4.35 -2.22
N GLY A 315 17.97 -3.60 -2.82
CA GLY A 315 19.19 -4.17 -3.37
C GLY A 315 20.22 -4.49 -2.29
N PRO A 316 21.17 -5.42 -2.52
CA PRO A 316 22.32 -5.64 -1.62
C PRO A 316 23.07 -4.37 -1.21
N ASN A 317 23.11 -3.35 -2.09
CA ASN A 317 23.69 -2.04 -1.82
C ASN A 317 22.62 -0.93 -1.71
N GLY A 318 21.41 -1.30 -1.30
CA GLY A 318 20.27 -0.42 -1.11
C GLY A 318 19.65 0.07 -2.41
N GLY A 319 19.12 1.28 -2.39
CA GLY A 319 18.46 1.92 -3.52
C GLY A 319 16.94 2.00 -3.35
N VAL A 320 16.20 1.69 -4.40
CA VAL A 320 14.74 1.64 -4.38
C VAL A 320 14.28 0.57 -3.40
N MET A 321 13.32 0.96 -2.55
CA MET A 321 12.68 0.10 -1.58
C MET A 321 11.19 0.01 -1.86
N GLU A 322 10.66 -1.21 -1.85
CA GLU A 322 9.23 -1.47 -2.02
C GLU A 322 8.75 -2.44 -0.93
N GLN A 323 7.48 -2.33 -0.53
CA GLN A 323 6.88 -3.18 0.49
C GLN A 323 5.49 -3.63 0.05
N GLY A 324 5.06 -4.80 0.51
CA GLY A 324 3.69 -5.26 0.34
C GLY A 324 3.48 -6.71 0.74
N CYS A 325 2.31 -7.23 0.38
CA CYS A 325 1.88 -8.60 0.65
C CYS A 325 2.11 -9.51 -0.57
N VAL A 326 2.57 -10.73 -0.31
CA VAL A 326 2.74 -11.78 -1.31
C VAL A 326 2.16 -13.10 -0.84
N MET A 327 1.62 -13.88 -1.78
CA MET A 327 1.19 -15.25 -1.48
C MET A 327 2.41 -16.15 -1.23
N LYS A 328 2.46 -16.79 -0.06
CA LYS A 328 3.59 -17.61 0.40
C LYS A 328 3.92 -18.79 -0.50
N LYS A 329 2.93 -19.34 -1.21
CA LYS A 329 3.15 -20.47 -2.12
C LYS A 329 4.14 -20.15 -3.26
N TYR A 330 4.29 -18.87 -3.59
CA TYR A 330 5.24 -18.36 -4.59
C TYR A 330 6.57 -17.88 -3.98
N LEU A 331 6.81 -18.18 -2.71
CA LEU A 331 8.10 -17.97 -2.07
C LEU A 331 8.81 -19.31 -1.87
N SER A 332 10.13 -19.26 -1.94
CA SER A 332 11.04 -20.30 -1.48
C SER A 332 11.84 -19.74 -0.31
N PHE A 333 11.66 -20.29 0.90
CA PHE A 333 12.34 -19.82 2.11
C PHE A 333 13.73 -20.42 2.29
N ASP A 334 14.05 -21.50 1.57
CA ASP A 334 15.36 -22.16 1.61
C ASP A 334 16.17 -21.94 0.33
N GLY A 335 15.67 -21.11 -0.59
CA GLY A 335 16.27 -20.84 -1.89
C GLY A 335 16.22 -22.04 -2.85
N LYS A 336 15.57 -23.15 -2.49
CA LYS A 336 15.48 -24.35 -3.33
C LYS A 336 14.23 -24.32 -4.21
N ASN A 337 14.18 -25.22 -5.18
CA ASN A 337 13.04 -25.42 -6.09
C ASN A 337 12.65 -24.18 -6.92
N ILE A 338 13.58 -23.27 -7.16
CA ILE A 338 13.42 -22.16 -8.09
C ILE A 338 13.80 -22.70 -9.47
N LYS A 339 12.80 -22.99 -10.30
CA LYS A 339 13.00 -23.64 -11.60
C LYS A 339 13.53 -22.67 -12.67
N TYR A 340 13.20 -21.39 -12.55
CA TYR A 340 13.52 -20.37 -13.54
C TYR A 340 14.14 -19.15 -12.88
N ASP A 341 15.15 -18.60 -13.54
CA ASP A 341 15.56 -17.21 -13.36
C ASP A 341 14.82 -16.36 -14.40
N GLY A 342 13.90 -15.53 -13.91
CA GLY A 342 13.08 -14.64 -14.73
C GLY A 342 13.73 -13.27 -14.97
N ARG A 343 14.92 -13.04 -14.41
CA ARG A 343 15.64 -11.77 -14.56
C ARG A 343 16.22 -11.64 -15.97
N THR A 344 16.29 -10.42 -16.48
CA THR A 344 16.76 -10.16 -17.84
C THR A 344 17.83 -9.08 -17.83
N LYS A 345 19.02 -9.38 -18.37
CA LYS A 345 20.05 -8.36 -18.61
C LYS A 345 19.67 -7.48 -19.79
N VAL A 346 19.76 -6.18 -19.57
CA VAL A 346 19.44 -5.14 -20.55
C VAL A 346 20.52 -4.08 -20.55
N ARG A 347 20.58 -3.32 -21.65
CA ARG A 347 21.34 -2.10 -21.75
C ARG A 347 20.38 -0.94 -21.95
N LEU A 348 20.59 0.14 -21.21
CA LEU A 348 19.82 1.36 -21.40
C LEU A 348 20.24 2.04 -22.71
N LYS A 349 19.31 2.30 -23.63
CA LYS A 349 19.64 2.89 -24.94
C LYS A 349 19.84 4.41 -24.90
N GLN A 350 19.25 5.09 -23.92
CA GLN A 350 19.24 6.54 -23.80
C GLN A 350 19.44 6.96 -22.35
N ASP A 351 19.97 8.16 -22.11
CA ASP A 351 20.18 8.65 -20.75
C ASP A 351 18.84 8.90 -20.04
N ASP A 352 18.70 8.40 -18.81
CA ASP A 352 17.51 8.61 -17.95
C ASP A 352 17.72 9.81 -16.99
N GLY A 353 18.76 10.62 -17.23
CA GLY A 353 19.17 11.77 -16.43
C GLY A 353 19.97 11.41 -15.17
N LEU A 354 19.74 10.23 -14.61
CA LEU A 354 20.51 9.66 -13.50
C LEU A 354 21.36 8.45 -13.92
N ILE A 355 21.01 7.81 -15.03
CA ILE A 355 21.60 6.56 -15.50
C ILE A 355 22.05 6.79 -16.94
N PRO A 356 23.37 6.77 -17.22
CA PRO A 356 23.88 7.01 -18.56
C PRO A 356 23.41 5.95 -19.56
N ALA A 357 23.24 6.38 -20.81
CA ALA A 357 23.08 5.45 -21.93
C ALA A 357 24.26 4.46 -21.98
N GLY A 358 23.97 3.22 -22.34
CA GLY A 358 24.95 2.13 -22.39
C GLY A 358 25.12 1.37 -21.08
N THR A 359 24.53 1.86 -19.97
CA THR A 359 24.57 1.16 -18.68
C THR A 359 23.88 -0.20 -18.79
N GLU A 360 24.58 -1.26 -18.37
CA GLU A 360 23.99 -2.59 -18.23
C GLU A 360 23.27 -2.74 -16.88
N LEU A 361 22.06 -3.27 -16.94
CA LEU A 361 21.16 -3.46 -15.82
C LEU A 361 20.56 -4.86 -15.87
N THR A 362 20.10 -5.36 -14.73
CA THR A 362 19.29 -6.57 -14.66
C THR A 362 17.87 -6.19 -14.29
N VAL A 363 16.90 -6.42 -15.18
CA VAL A 363 15.48 -6.25 -14.86
C VAL A 363 15.07 -7.35 -13.89
N ILE A 364 14.59 -6.94 -12.72
CA ILE A 364 14.13 -7.82 -11.64
C ILE A 364 12.62 -7.71 -11.41
N GLY A 365 11.99 -6.68 -11.94
CA GLY A 365 10.55 -6.51 -11.86
C GLY A 365 10.03 -5.38 -12.73
N VAL A 366 8.72 -5.21 -12.72
CA VAL A 366 8.03 -4.12 -13.40
C VAL A 366 6.98 -3.54 -12.46
N TYR A 367 6.88 -2.23 -12.42
CA TYR A 367 5.84 -1.56 -11.64
C TYR A 367 4.47 -1.79 -12.26
N ALA A 368 3.46 -1.98 -11.41
CA ALA A 368 2.11 -2.04 -11.91
C ALA A 368 1.71 -0.67 -12.49
N SER A 369 1.08 -0.67 -13.66
CA SER A 369 0.48 0.55 -14.20
C SER A 369 -0.76 0.92 -13.38
N TYR A 370 -0.91 2.21 -13.06
CA TYR A 370 -2.11 2.75 -12.43
C TYR A 370 -3.33 2.75 -13.37
N SER A 371 -3.13 2.52 -14.67
CA SER A 371 -4.20 2.45 -15.67
C SER A 371 -3.98 1.29 -16.64
N SER A 372 -5.00 0.46 -16.81
CA SER A 372 -5.03 -0.62 -17.81
C SER A 372 -5.00 -0.09 -19.26
N ASN A 373 -5.27 1.21 -19.44
CA ASN A 373 -5.30 1.89 -20.73
C ASN A 373 -4.09 2.81 -20.93
N SER A 374 -3.08 2.74 -20.07
CA SER A 374 -1.82 3.46 -20.29
C SER A 374 -1.16 2.92 -21.57
N GLU A 375 -0.97 3.79 -22.55
CA GLU A 375 -0.15 3.50 -23.73
C GLU A 375 1.31 3.95 -23.54
N ASN A 376 1.61 4.52 -22.36
CA ASN A 376 2.94 4.97 -21.97
C ASN A 376 3.85 3.79 -21.64
N GLU A 377 5.12 4.09 -21.40
CA GLU A 377 6.18 3.10 -21.27
C GLU A 377 6.14 2.38 -19.92
N ASP A 378 6.69 1.16 -19.88
CA ASP A 378 6.82 0.40 -18.63
C ASP A 378 7.89 1.02 -17.72
N ARG A 379 7.60 1.10 -16.42
CA ARG A 379 8.61 1.39 -15.41
C ARG A 379 9.17 0.10 -14.87
N PHE A 380 10.44 -0.18 -15.16
CA PHE A 380 11.12 -1.38 -14.66
C PHE A 380 11.84 -1.10 -13.34
N LEU A 381 11.82 -2.12 -12.48
CA LEU A 381 12.70 -2.22 -11.32
C LEU A 381 13.92 -3.02 -11.75
N CYS A 382 15.10 -2.44 -11.58
CA CYS A 382 16.36 -2.96 -12.07
C CYS A 382 17.41 -3.04 -10.96
N GLU A 383 18.31 -4.00 -11.09
CA GLU A 383 19.53 -4.14 -10.30
C GLU A 383 20.73 -3.71 -11.15
N LYS A 384 21.58 -2.84 -10.58
CA LYS A 384 22.87 -2.46 -11.16
C LYS A 384 23.94 -3.53 -10.89
N GLU A 385 25.07 -3.46 -11.59
CA GLU A 385 26.20 -4.36 -11.35
C GLU A 385 26.73 -4.30 -9.90
N ASP A 386 26.64 -3.13 -9.27
CA ASP A 386 26.98 -2.95 -7.86
C ASP A 386 25.87 -3.44 -6.90
N GLY A 387 24.80 -4.09 -7.38
CA GLY A 387 23.72 -4.59 -6.52
C GLY A 387 22.77 -3.51 -5.99
N GLN A 388 22.89 -2.26 -6.42
CA GLN A 388 21.91 -1.23 -6.07
C GLN A 388 20.62 -1.41 -6.89
N TYR A 389 19.46 -1.33 -6.25
CA TYR A 389 18.16 -1.34 -6.93
C TYR A 389 17.77 0.07 -7.37
N ILE A 390 17.29 0.20 -8.60
CA ILE A 390 16.88 1.46 -9.21
C ILE A 390 15.59 1.28 -9.99
N ASN A 391 14.84 2.36 -10.17
CA ASN A 391 13.75 2.42 -11.12
C ASN A 391 14.14 3.30 -12.29
N ILE A 392 13.71 2.89 -13.48
CA ILE A 392 13.88 3.67 -14.71
C ILE A 392 12.74 4.68 -14.80
N ARG A 393 13.06 5.98 -14.95
CA ARG A 393 12.15 7.12 -14.79
C ARG A 393 11.94 7.86 -16.12
N ASP A 394 10.98 7.36 -16.91
CA ASP A 394 10.54 7.86 -18.23
C ASP A 394 11.34 7.28 -19.40
N GLY A 395 10.68 6.75 -20.42
CA GLY A 395 11.36 6.24 -21.62
C GLY A 395 11.86 4.82 -21.47
N GLY A 396 12.75 4.64 -20.49
CA GLY A 396 13.98 3.90 -20.67
C GLY A 396 13.89 2.79 -21.68
N GLU A 397 14.25 3.14 -22.91
CA GLU A 397 14.31 2.18 -23.99
C GLU A 397 15.42 1.18 -23.65
N LEU A 398 15.02 -0.05 -23.40
CA LEU A 398 15.92 -1.14 -23.06
C LEU A 398 16.32 -1.91 -24.31
N GLU A 399 17.56 -2.36 -24.32
CA GLU A 399 18.08 -3.32 -25.29
C GLU A 399 18.43 -4.61 -24.56
N PRO A 400 17.76 -5.75 -24.82
CA PRO A 400 18.15 -7.03 -24.22
C PRO A 400 19.58 -7.39 -24.60
N VAL A 401 20.39 -7.80 -23.61
CA VAL A 401 21.75 -8.29 -23.85
C VAL A 401 21.68 -9.67 -24.50
N GLU A 402 20.82 -10.55 -23.99
CA GLU A 402 20.47 -11.82 -24.64
C GLU A 402 19.51 -11.56 -25.81
N LYS A 403 19.92 -11.97 -27.01
CA LYS A 403 19.15 -11.75 -28.25
C LYS A 403 18.23 -12.92 -28.62
N GLU A 404 18.30 -14.01 -27.86
CA GLU A 404 17.52 -15.24 -28.05
C GLU A 404 17.20 -15.85 -26.68
N THR A 405 15.94 -16.19 -26.45
CA THR A 405 15.45 -16.83 -25.22
C THR A 405 14.79 -18.18 -25.49
N GLY A 406 14.38 -18.44 -26.74
CA GLY A 406 13.55 -19.58 -27.14
C GLY A 406 12.09 -19.51 -26.68
N ILE A 407 11.70 -18.45 -25.95
CA ILE A 407 10.35 -18.32 -25.38
C ILE A 407 9.46 -17.61 -26.40
N ASN A 408 8.43 -18.28 -26.87
CA ASN A 408 7.57 -17.76 -27.94
C ASN A 408 6.18 -17.37 -27.40
N ALA A 409 5.76 -16.15 -27.70
CA ALA A 409 4.38 -15.70 -27.52
C ALA A 409 3.60 -15.80 -28.85
N THR A 410 2.29 -16.03 -28.75
CA THR A 410 1.38 -16.01 -29.91
C THR A 410 0.66 -14.68 -29.99
N VAL A 411 0.68 -14.04 -31.16
CA VAL A 411 -0.04 -12.79 -31.42
C VAL A 411 -1.56 -13.05 -31.46
N ARG A 412 -2.34 -12.44 -30.56
CA ARG A 412 -3.79 -12.64 -30.44
C ARG A 412 -4.58 -11.91 -31.51
N SER A 413 -4.19 -10.67 -31.80
CA SER A 413 -4.76 -9.83 -32.86
C SER A 413 -3.64 -9.06 -33.57
N ALA A 414 -3.88 -8.64 -34.81
CA ALA A 414 -2.87 -7.90 -35.57
C ALA A 414 -2.35 -6.69 -34.77
N VAL A 415 -1.04 -6.54 -34.73
CA VAL A 415 -0.34 -5.57 -33.88
C VAL A 415 0.91 -5.07 -34.60
N ARG A 416 1.34 -3.85 -34.28
CA ARG A 416 2.55 -3.25 -34.81
C ARG A 416 3.72 -3.53 -33.87
N MET A 417 4.83 -4.00 -34.44
CA MET A 417 6.13 -4.01 -33.79
C MET A 417 6.82 -2.68 -34.09
N ARG A 418 7.35 -2.01 -33.07
CA ARG A 418 7.86 -0.64 -33.16
C ARG A 418 9.29 -0.51 -32.66
N THR A 419 9.93 0.61 -33.00
CA THR A 419 11.31 0.93 -32.58
C THR A 419 11.44 1.33 -31.11
N ALA A 420 10.36 1.86 -30.50
CA ALA A 420 10.29 2.30 -29.11
C ALA A 420 8.94 1.94 -28.45
N PRO A 421 8.83 1.92 -27.10
CA PRO A 421 7.64 1.51 -26.35
C PRO A 421 6.55 2.59 -26.26
N ASN A 422 6.21 3.24 -27.39
CA ASN A 422 5.13 4.22 -27.46
C ASN A 422 4.35 4.12 -28.78
N PRO A 423 3.08 4.59 -28.83
CA PRO A 423 2.21 4.42 -29.99
C PRO A 423 2.64 5.24 -31.22
N ASP A 424 3.46 6.27 -31.05
CA ASP A 424 3.91 7.17 -32.12
C ASP A 424 5.23 6.74 -32.75
N ALA A 425 5.94 5.78 -32.15
CA ALA A 425 7.21 5.25 -32.64
C ALA A 425 7.07 4.58 -34.02
N GLU A 426 8.16 4.61 -34.78
CA GLU A 426 8.26 4.00 -36.11
C GLU A 426 7.84 2.52 -36.08
N VAL A 427 7.08 2.10 -37.10
CA VAL A 427 6.62 0.72 -37.25
C VAL A 427 7.65 -0.07 -38.04
N LEU A 428 8.29 -1.03 -37.38
CA LEU A 428 9.18 -2.02 -38.02
C LEU A 428 8.35 -3.02 -38.83
N HIS A 429 7.31 -3.56 -38.21
CA HIS A 429 6.46 -4.58 -38.82
C HIS A 429 5.00 -4.46 -38.42
N GLN A 430 4.11 -4.81 -39.35
CA GLN A 430 2.74 -5.18 -39.04
C GLN A 430 2.64 -6.70 -38.92
N VAL A 431 2.45 -7.20 -37.71
CA VAL A 431 2.45 -8.63 -37.40
C VAL A 431 1.01 -9.14 -37.32
N LYS A 432 0.71 -10.19 -38.10
CA LYS A 432 -0.64 -10.77 -38.20
C LYS A 432 -0.97 -11.62 -36.97
N ALA A 433 -2.25 -11.75 -36.66
CA ALA A 433 -2.74 -12.69 -35.65
C ALA A 433 -2.25 -14.11 -35.93
N LYS A 434 -2.04 -14.89 -34.85
CA LYS A 434 -1.49 -16.26 -34.82
C LYS A 434 0.00 -16.38 -35.19
N ALA A 435 0.66 -15.29 -35.58
CA ALA A 435 2.13 -15.30 -35.70
C ALA A 435 2.77 -15.59 -34.35
N LYS A 436 3.93 -16.24 -34.38
CA LYS A 436 4.80 -16.41 -33.21
C LYS A 436 5.86 -15.32 -33.21
N VAL A 437 6.12 -14.75 -32.05
CA VAL A 437 7.22 -13.83 -31.79
C VAL A 437 8.01 -14.36 -30.59
N GLU A 438 9.32 -14.20 -30.62
CA GLU A 438 10.18 -14.57 -29.50
C GLU A 438 10.21 -13.41 -28.49
N VAL A 439 10.02 -13.71 -27.21
CA VAL A 439 9.96 -12.70 -26.14
C VAL A 439 11.33 -12.59 -25.48
N LEU A 440 11.91 -11.40 -25.52
CA LEU A 440 13.22 -11.12 -24.91
C LEU A 440 13.06 -10.46 -23.53
N LEU A 441 12.07 -9.59 -23.38
CA LEU A 441 11.69 -9.00 -22.10
C LEU A 441 10.17 -8.77 -22.08
N ARG A 442 9.49 -9.27 -21.05
CA ARG A 442 8.06 -9.02 -20.85
C ARG A 442 7.86 -7.77 -19.98
N GLY A 443 7.15 -6.77 -20.47
CA GLY A 443 6.62 -5.65 -19.67
C GLY A 443 5.15 -5.83 -19.29
N GLU A 444 4.54 -4.83 -18.66
CA GLU A 444 3.08 -4.79 -18.43
C GLU A 444 2.37 -4.22 -19.66
N ILE A 445 2.92 -3.16 -20.26
CA ILE A 445 2.33 -2.45 -21.39
C ILE A 445 3.01 -2.88 -22.69
N TRP A 446 4.34 -2.90 -22.73
CA TRP A 446 5.16 -3.22 -23.90
C TRP A 446 6.12 -4.37 -23.60
N SER A 447 6.24 -5.31 -24.53
CA SER A 447 7.24 -6.37 -24.47
C SER A 447 8.27 -6.18 -25.57
N ILE A 448 9.53 -6.48 -25.26
CA ILE A 448 10.60 -6.54 -26.25
C ILE A 448 10.56 -7.93 -26.88
N VAL A 449 10.45 -7.96 -28.20
CA VAL A 449 10.30 -9.19 -28.98
C VAL A 449 11.27 -9.22 -30.15
N LYS A 450 11.64 -10.42 -30.58
CA LYS A 450 12.33 -10.69 -31.85
C LYS A 450 11.33 -11.28 -32.86
N TYR A 451 11.29 -10.71 -34.06
CA TYR A 451 10.48 -11.21 -35.18
C TYR A 451 11.22 -10.96 -36.49
N LYS A 452 11.43 -12.01 -37.29
CA LYS A 452 12.20 -11.96 -38.56
C LYS A 452 13.59 -11.32 -38.39
N ASP A 453 14.28 -11.72 -37.32
CA ASP A 453 15.62 -11.22 -36.95
C ASP A 453 15.72 -9.74 -36.56
N GLU A 454 14.59 -9.01 -36.52
CA GLU A 454 14.51 -7.66 -35.98
C GLU A 454 13.98 -7.68 -34.54
N ILE A 455 14.55 -6.82 -33.69
CA ILE A 455 14.14 -6.64 -32.29
C ILE A 455 13.38 -5.33 -32.16
N GLY A 456 12.21 -5.37 -31.54
CA GLY A 456 11.41 -4.19 -31.29
C GLY A 456 10.41 -4.38 -30.17
N TYR A 457 9.56 -3.37 -29.99
CA TYR A 457 8.54 -3.32 -28.96
C TYR A 457 7.18 -3.70 -29.51
N MET A 458 6.44 -4.50 -28.76
CA MET A 458 5.08 -4.89 -29.09
C MET A 458 4.20 -4.85 -27.84
N MET A 459 3.02 -4.24 -27.94
CA MET A 459 2.11 -4.13 -26.80
C MET A 459 1.73 -5.52 -26.24
N SER A 460 1.96 -5.70 -24.94
CA SER A 460 1.79 -6.96 -24.21
C SER A 460 0.35 -7.49 -24.27
N ARG A 461 -0.65 -6.60 -24.28
CA ARG A 461 -2.08 -6.98 -24.35
C ARG A 461 -2.44 -7.77 -25.62
N TYR A 462 -1.67 -7.64 -26.69
CA TYR A 462 -1.86 -8.37 -27.93
C TYR A 462 -1.10 -9.69 -28.01
N LEU A 463 -0.34 -10.02 -26.97
CA LEU A 463 0.47 -11.23 -26.88
C LEU A 463 -0.19 -12.25 -25.95
N SER A 464 -0.13 -13.51 -26.33
CA SER A 464 -0.38 -14.65 -25.46
C SER A 464 0.95 -15.29 -25.11
N PHE A 465 1.41 -15.01 -23.89
CA PHE A 465 2.60 -15.63 -23.32
C PHE A 465 2.33 -17.12 -23.01
N PRO A 466 3.36 -17.98 -23.09
CA PRO A 466 3.25 -19.40 -22.81
C PRO A 466 3.02 -19.73 -21.34
#